data_AF-A0A084WSU4-F1
#
_entry.id   AF-A0A084WSU4-F1
#
_cell.length_a   1.000
_cell.length_b   1.000
_cell.length_c   1.000
_cell.angle_alpha   90.00
_cell.angle_beta   90.00
_cell.angle_gamma   90.00
#
_symmetry.space_group_name_H-M   'P 1'
#
loop_
_entity.id
_entity.type
_entity.pdbx_description
1 polymer ?
#
loop_
_entity_poly.entity_id
_entity_poly.type
_entity_poly.pdbx_seq_one_letter_code
_entity_poly.pdbx_strand_id
1 'polypeptide(L)'
;MKKRNFSTDLLEAADGPIIEDTQPPAELYGSTPSLASDNLLKTTIDGQECHLPFEVLEEIPAVVPHLNDSGISRMPFRCPVGGCTHSCSLLLFSMHISYDHTNVLLENLWPSETNTVLVDPNLSEDFPRLPQCHKLYLVSGKIRGFGEGKHRDKLPFALMSAKFTLHGTQRMILWITGPDAGVDRRQRYTMEAGRNDRKRLLPYAVAFSGEIVPLHNSQDGEEIHRSGAGLVIPEQQIASLVDRRTKLLEVCIHFH
;
A
#
# COMPACT_ATOMS: atom_id res chain seq x y z
N MET A 1 -25.95 -10.49 -50.85
CA MET A 1 -27.01 -9.92 -49.99
C MET A 1 -27.41 -10.94 -48.92
N LYS A 2 -27.05 -10.68 -47.66
CA LYS A 2 -27.76 -11.17 -46.47
C LYS A 2 -27.22 -10.41 -45.25
N LYS A 3 -27.93 -9.35 -44.85
CA LYS A 3 -27.78 -8.72 -43.54
C LYS A 3 -28.39 -9.67 -42.51
N ARG A 4 -27.67 -9.95 -41.43
CA ARG A 4 -28.25 -10.49 -40.19
C ARG A 4 -27.98 -9.48 -39.09
N ASN A 5 -29.07 -8.92 -38.58
CA ASN A 5 -29.11 -8.18 -37.34
C ASN A 5 -28.90 -9.18 -36.19
N PHE A 6 -27.99 -8.88 -35.28
CA PHE A 6 -28.01 -9.40 -33.92
C PHE A 6 -27.88 -8.18 -33.00
N SER A 7 -29.05 -7.72 -32.55
CA SER A 7 -29.20 -6.91 -31.35
C SER A 7 -29.75 -7.86 -30.29
N THR A 8 -29.47 -7.52 -29.03
CA THR A 8 -29.96 -8.12 -27.76
C THR A 8 -29.51 -9.55 -27.49
N ASP A 9 -28.43 -9.71 -26.71
CA ASP A 9 -28.20 -10.81 -25.73
C ASP A 9 -26.84 -10.62 -24.99
N LEU A 10 -26.61 -9.44 -24.38
CA LEU A 10 -25.41 -9.19 -23.55
C LEU A 10 -25.74 -8.36 -22.29
N LEU A 11 -26.76 -8.78 -21.57
CA LEU A 11 -27.09 -8.26 -20.23
C LEU A 11 -27.51 -9.46 -19.38
N GLU A 12 -26.55 -10.22 -18.86
CA GLU A 12 -26.68 -11.09 -17.68
C GLU A 12 -25.37 -11.88 -17.49
N ALA A 13 -24.36 -11.23 -16.91
CA ALA A 13 -23.21 -11.90 -16.28
C ALA A 13 -22.42 -10.86 -15.46
N ALA A 14 -23.06 -10.30 -14.43
CA ALA A 14 -22.41 -9.36 -13.51
C ALA A 14 -22.85 -9.64 -12.07
N ASP A 15 -22.57 -10.85 -11.59
CA ASP A 15 -22.57 -11.14 -10.15
C ASP A 15 -21.23 -11.77 -9.78
N GLY A 16 -20.25 -10.90 -9.52
CA GLY A 16 -19.06 -11.24 -8.75
C GLY A 16 -19.37 -11.17 -7.24
N PRO A 17 -18.51 -11.72 -6.37
CA PRO A 17 -18.76 -11.75 -4.94
C PRO A 17 -18.96 -10.33 -4.38
N ILE A 18 -20.03 -10.18 -3.61
CA ILE A 18 -20.43 -8.95 -2.91
C ILE A 18 -19.37 -8.67 -1.85
N ILE A 19 -18.47 -7.73 -2.13
CA ILE A 19 -17.52 -7.19 -1.15
C ILE A 19 -18.24 -6.02 -0.48
N GLU A 20 -18.41 -6.14 0.83
CA GLU A 20 -19.14 -5.23 1.71
C GLU A 20 -18.59 -3.80 1.61
N ASP A 21 -19.47 -2.85 1.30
CA ASP A 21 -19.16 -1.42 1.30
C ASP A 21 -18.73 -0.99 2.70
N THR A 22 -17.45 -0.69 2.88
CA THR A 22 -16.96 -0.11 4.13
C THR A 22 -17.41 1.35 4.16
N GLN A 23 -18.44 1.65 4.95
CA GLN A 23 -18.80 3.04 5.26
C GLN A 23 -17.62 3.74 5.95
N PRO A 24 -17.39 5.04 5.66
CA PRO A 24 -16.39 5.81 6.38
C PRO A 24 -16.71 5.80 7.89
N PRO A 25 -15.71 5.79 8.78
CA PRO A 25 -15.94 5.95 10.22
C PRO A 25 -16.75 7.23 10.47
N ALA A 26 -17.88 7.10 11.16
CA ALA A 26 -18.80 8.21 11.46
C ALA A 26 -18.17 9.32 12.32
N GLU A 27 -16.98 9.10 12.87
CA GLU A 27 -16.27 10.04 13.75
C GLU A 27 -15.61 11.21 13.01
N LEU A 28 -15.59 11.22 11.66
CA LEU A 28 -15.04 12.33 10.88
C LEU A 28 -16.06 13.42 10.48
N TYR A 29 -17.35 13.26 10.80
CA TYR A 29 -18.40 14.22 10.38
C TYR A 29 -19.39 14.63 11.48
N GLY A 30 -19.15 14.25 12.74
CA GLY A 30 -19.98 14.61 13.89
C GLY A 30 -19.55 15.91 14.58
N SER A 31 -19.65 17.07 13.91
CA SER A 31 -19.53 18.37 14.58
C SER A 31 -20.87 18.77 15.21
N THR A 32 -21.09 18.41 16.47
CA THR A 32 -22.03 19.12 17.36
C THR A 32 -21.21 19.91 18.38
N PRO A 33 -21.45 21.23 18.56
CA PRO A 33 -20.71 22.02 19.53
C PRO A 33 -21.22 21.70 20.94
N SER A 34 -20.59 20.73 21.60
CA SER A 34 -20.77 20.45 23.01
C SER A 34 -19.68 21.17 23.80
N LEU A 35 -20.06 22.27 24.46
CA LEU A 35 -19.33 22.94 25.52
C LEU A 35 -19.02 21.95 26.67
N ALA A 36 -17.96 21.13 26.57
CA ALA A 36 -17.55 20.27 27.68
C ALA A 36 -16.11 19.70 27.60
N SER A 37 -15.18 20.29 26.86
CA SER A 37 -13.84 19.71 26.67
C SER A 37 -12.67 20.61 27.10
N ASP A 38 -12.84 21.43 28.14
CA ASP A 38 -11.77 22.32 28.63
C ASP A 38 -11.01 21.80 29.87
N ASN A 39 -11.27 20.58 30.37
CA ASN A 39 -10.72 20.16 31.68
C ASN A 39 -10.01 18.80 31.74
N LEU A 40 -9.60 18.19 30.62
CA LEU A 40 -9.05 16.82 30.66
C LEU A 40 -7.53 16.66 30.50
N LEU A 41 -6.73 17.73 30.46
CA LEU A 41 -5.26 17.63 30.48
C LEU A 41 -4.59 18.73 31.32
N LYS A 42 -5.01 18.90 32.58
CA LYS A 42 -4.20 19.59 33.59
C LYS A 42 -3.62 18.58 34.58
N THR A 43 -2.50 17.98 34.22
CA THR A 43 -1.65 17.26 35.18
C THR A 43 -0.64 18.24 35.75
N THR A 44 -0.83 18.65 36.99
CA THR A 44 0.16 19.43 37.76
C THR A 44 1.20 18.49 38.36
N ILE A 45 2.48 18.74 38.07
CA ILE A 45 3.61 18.17 38.80
C ILE A 45 4.25 19.34 39.55
N ASP A 46 4.33 19.24 40.88
CA ASP A 46 4.91 20.26 41.78
C ASP A 46 4.40 21.70 41.60
N GLY A 47 3.12 21.88 41.26
CA GLY A 47 2.49 23.20 41.20
C GLY A 47 2.91 24.08 40.03
N GLN A 48 3.70 23.57 39.07
CA GLN A 48 3.96 24.24 37.80
C GLN A 48 3.06 23.68 36.70
N GLU A 49 2.38 24.58 35.98
CA GLU A 49 1.66 24.26 34.75
C GLU A 49 2.69 23.99 33.64
N CYS A 50 2.90 22.71 33.32
CA CYS A 50 3.72 22.30 32.19
C CYS A 50 2.91 22.45 30.89
N HIS A 51 3.11 23.55 30.16
CA HIS A 51 2.70 23.64 28.77
C HIS A 51 3.61 22.75 27.92
N LEU A 52 3.13 21.59 27.50
CA LEU A 52 3.82 20.76 26.52
C LEU A 52 3.74 21.45 25.14
N PRO A 53 4.84 21.56 24.38
CA PRO A 53 4.90 22.29 23.11
C PRO A 53 4.44 21.40 21.95
N PHE A 54 3.28 20.76 22.07
CA PHE A 54 2.61 20.19 20.90
C PHE A 54 1.57 21.20 20.43
N GLU A 55 1.98 22.09 19.52
CA GLU A 55 0.99 22.74 18.66
C GLU A 55 0.37 21.63 17.82
N VAL A 56 -0.88 21.28 18.12
CA VAL A 56 -1.72 20.55 17.18
C VAL A 56 -1.95 21.52 16.03
N LEU A 57 -1.09 21.47 15.01
CA LEU A 57 -1.31 22.17 13.75
C LEU A 57 -2.70 21.72 13.25
N GLU A 58 -3.64 22.67 13.15
CA GLU A 58 -4.91 22.44 12.50
C GLU A 58 -4.62 21.92 11.08
N GLU A 59 -4.99 20.66 10.82
CA GLU A 59 -4.90 20.08 9.48
C GLU A 59 -5.86 20.86 8.58
N ILE A 60 -5.32 21.82 7.83
CA ILE A 60 -6.05 22.45 6.73
C ILE A 60 -6.53 21.31 5.83
N PRO A 61 -7.84 21.22 5.51
CA PRO A 61 -8.36 20.16 4.65
C PRO A 61 -7.58 20.14 3.34
N ALA A 62 -6.75 19.10 3.16
CA ALA A 62 -5.93 18.99 1.98
C ALA A 62 -6.84 18.91 0.75
N VAL A 63 -6.73 19.89 -0.15
CA VAL A 63 -7.49 19.87 -1.40
C VAL A 63 -7.00 18.69 -2.24
N VAL A 64 -7.79 17.61 -2.28
CA VAL A 64 -7.45 16.42 -3.07
C VAL A 64 -7.32 16.80 -4.55
N PRO A 65 -6.18 16.61 -5.22
CA PRO A 65 -6.02 17.05 -6.61
C PRO A 65 -6.84 16.21 -7.59
N HIS A 66 -7.28 16.80 -8.70
CA HIS A 66 -7.81 16.02 -9.83
C HIS A 66 -6.66 15.38 -10.63
N LEU A 67 -6.89 14.25 -11.31
CA LEU A 67 -5.87 13.54 -12.10
C LEU A 67 -5.28 14.37 -13.25
N ASN A 68 -6.03 15.34 -13.77
CA ASN A 68 -5.51 16.29 -14.77
C ASN A 68 -4.56 17.32 -14.16
N ASP A 69 -4.69 17.58 -12.87
CA ASP A 69 -3.92 18.58 -12.14
C ASP A 69 -2.82 17.92 -11.29
N SER A 70 -2.68 16.60 -11.40
CA SER A 70 -1.63 15.83 -10.74
C SER A 70 -0.45 15.61 -11.68
N GLY A 71 0.75 15.48 -11.11
CA GLY A 71 1.95 15.09 -11.84
C GLY A 71 2.00 13.60 -12.23
N ILE A 72 0.88 12.88 -12.08
CA ILE A 72 0.86 11.43 -12.28
C ILE A 72 0.97 11.08 -13.76
N SER A 73 2.03 10.36 -14.08
CA SER A 73 2.28 9.88 -15.44
C SER A 73 1.16 8.95 -15.93
N ARG A 74 0.70 9.20 -17.15
CA ARG A 74 -0.27 8.37 -17.88
C ARG A 74 0.38 7.42 -18.86
N MET A 75 1.71 7.48 -18.98
CA MET A 75 2.44 6.62 -19.90
C MET A 75 2.25 5.16 -19.49
N PRO A 76 2.18 4.23 -20.46
CA PRO A 76 2.16 2.82 -20.14
C PRO A 76 3.47 2.40 -19.43
N PHE A 77 3.36 1.38 -18.60
CA PHE A 77 4.48 0.78 -17.87
C PHE A 77 4.39 -0.75 -17.93
N ARG A 78 5.48 -1.45 -17.64
CA ARG A 78 5.45 -2.92 -17.54
C ARG A 78 4.88 -3.33 -16.20
N CYS A 79 4.08 -4.40 -16.19
CA CYS A 79 3.59 -4.97 -14.94
C CYS A 79 4.76 -5.23 -13.97
N PRO A 80 4.69 -4.76 -12.71
CA PRO A 80 5.77 -4.93 -11.74
C PRO A 80 5.88 -6.37 -11.23
N VAL A 81 4.88 -7.22 -11.47
CA VAL A 81 4.90 -8.62 -11.06
C VAL A 81 5.84 -9.41 -11.98
N GLY A 82 6.83 -10.04 -11.37
CA GLY A 82 7.88 -10.77 -12.05
C GLY A 82 7.35 -11.87 -12.96
N GLY A 83 7.95 -11.98 -14.15
CA GLY A 83 7.52 -12.91 -15.20
C GLY A 83 6.34 -12.40 -16.05
N CYS A 84 5.64 -11.34 -15.63
CA CYS A 84 4.59 -10.73 -16.44
C CYS A 84 5.18 -9.80 -17.50
N THR A 85 4.85 -10.02 -18.78
CA THR A 85 5.29 -9.16 -19.89
C THR A 85 4.22 -8.14 -20.31
N HIS A 86 3.10 -8.07 -19.59
CA HIS A 86 1.99 -7.19 -19.96
C HIS A 86 2.37 -5.72 -19.77
N SER A 87 1.96 -4.90 -20.74
CA SER A 87 2.08 -3.45 -20.65
C SER A 87 0.78 -2.89 -20.10
N CYS A 88 0.84 -2.27 -18.92
CA CYS A 88 -0.31 -1.72 -18.21
C CYS A 88 -0.41 -0.21 -18.43
N SER A 89 -1.63 0.31 -18.42
CA SER A 89 -1.89 1.71 -18.09
C SER A 89 -2.32 1.80 -16.63
N LEU A 90 -2.18 2.97 -16.01
CA LEU A 90 -2.56 3.13 -14.60
C LEU A 90 -4.03 2.80 -14.37
N LEU A 91 -4.92 3.20 -15.30
CA LEU A 91 -6.37 2.95 -15.21
C LEU A 91 -6.74 1.47 -15.26
N LEU A 92 -5.96 0.64 -15.96
CA LEU A 92 -6.24 -0.79 -16.12
C LEU A 92 -5.40 -1.67 -15.19
N PHE A 93 -4.52 -1.07 -14.39
CA PHE A 93 -3.56 -1.84 -13.61
C PHE A 93 -4.24 -2.71 -12.55
N SER A 94 -5.18 -2.17 -11.79
CA SER A 94 -5.93 -2.94 -10.79
C SER A 94 -6.72 -4.10 -11.41
N MET A 95 -7.29 -3.87 -12.60
CA MET A 95 -7.99 -4.88 -13.39
C MET A 95 -7.05 -5.99 -13.85
N HIS A 96 -5.91 -5.63 -14.44
CA HIS A 96 -4.87 -6.57 -14.85
C HIS A 96 -4.40 -7.46 -13.69
N ILE A 97 -4.09 -6.86 -12.53
CA ILE A 97 -3.71 -7.61 -11.33
C ILE A 97 -4.81 -8.57 -10.91
N SER A 98 -6.07 -8.12 -10.88
CA SER A 98 -7.20 -8.97 -10.44
C SER A 98 -7.44 -10.18 -11.34
N TYR A 99 -7.24 -10.05 -12.66
CA TYR A 99 -7.52 -11.12 -13.62
C TYR A 99 -6.32 -12.02 -13.90
N ASP A 100 -5.14 -11.44 -14.09
CA ASP A 100 -3.95 -12.17 -14.55
C ASP A 100 -3.08 -12.66 -13.39
N HIS A 101 -3.28 -12.12 -12.19
CA HIS A 101 -2.51 -12.48 -10.98
C HIS A 101 -3.44 -12.91 -9.85
N THR A 102 -4.13 -14.03 -10.04
CA THR A 102 -5.22 -14.52 -9.15
C THR A 102 -4.83 -14.73 -7.68
N ASN A 103 -3.53 -14.82 -7.39
CA ASN A 103 -3.02 -14.97 -6.02
C ASN A 103 -2.81 -13.63 -5.30
N VAL A 104 -2.95 -12.50 -6.00
CA VAL A 104 -2.80 -11.17 -5.43
C VAL A 104 -4.16 -10.65 -4.95
N LEU A 105 -4.25 -10.39 -3.65
CA LEU A 105 -5.45 -9.81 -3.06
C LEU A 105 -5.52 -8.31 -3.33
N LEU A 106 -6.72 -7.82 -3.65
CA LEU A 106 -7.03 -6.40 -3.70
C LEU A 106 -7.71 -5.95 -2.41
N GLU A 107 -7.32 -4.79 -1.90
CA GLU A 107 -7.92 -4.20 -0.70
C GLU A 107 -8.02 -2.68 -0.84
N ASN A 108 -9.11 -2.10 -0.33
CA ASN A 108 -9.24 -0.65 -0.24
C ASN A 108 -8.63 -0.17 1.07
N LEU A 109 -7.89 0.94 1.02
CA LEU A 109 -7.36 1.58 2.22
C LEU A 109 -7.70 3.07 2.23
N TRP A 110 -7.96 3.61 3.42
CA TRP A 110 -7.98 5.04 3.65
C TRP A 110 -6.56 5.56 3.96
N PRO A 111 -6.29 6.85 3.70
CA PRO A 111 -5.08 7.49 4.22
C PRO A 111 -5.02 7.32 5.75
N SER A 112 -3.81 7.12 6.28
CA SER A 112 -3.57 6.89 7.71
C SER A 112 -4.09 5.56 8.28
N GLU A 113 -4.70 4.70 7.46
CA GLU A 113 -5.05 3.34 7.85
C GLU A 113 -3.82 2.42 7.78
N THR A 114 -3.61 1.62 8.82
CA THR A 114 -2.58 0.59 8.86
C THR A 114 -3.14 -0.73 8.34
N ASN A 115 -2.39 -1.42 7.49
CA ASN A 115 -2.76 -2.76 7.05
C ASN A 115 -1.66 -3.78 7.33
N THR A 116 -2.06 -4.95 7.83
CA THR A 116 -1.16 -6.06 8.07
C THR A 116 -1.38 -7.17 7.04
N VAL A 117 -0.29 -7.65 6.46
CA VAL A 117 -0.27 -8.75 5.49
C VAL A 117 0.76 -9.79 5.88
N LEU A 118 0.44 -11.05 5.62
CA LEU A 118 1.35 -12.18 5.82
C LEU A 118 2.08 -12.47 4.51
N VAL A 119 3.39 -12.33 4.53
CA VAL A 119 4.27 -12.57 3.39
C VAL A 119 5.03 -13.87 3.61
N ASP A 120 5.09 -14.74 2.61
CA ASP A 120 5.97 -15.90 2.64
C ASP A 120 7.41 -15.47 2.30
N PRO A 121 8.36 -15.57 3.24
CA PRO A 121 9.74 -15.23 2.93
C PRO A 121 10.46 -16.33 2.15
N ASN A 122 9.91 -17.54 2.07
CA ASN A 122 10.46 -18.66 1.31
C ASN A 122 9.96 -18.63 -0.14
N LEU A 123 10.15 -17.48 -0.80
CA LEU A 123 9.83 -17.32 -2.23
C LEU A 123 10.38 -18.51 -3.03
N SER A 124 9.57 -19.01 -3.98
CA SER A 124 9.89 -20.19 -4.81
C SER A 124 11.34 -20.17 -5.31
N GLU A 125 12.03 -21.28 -5.07
CA GLU A 125 13.42 -21.50 -5.51
C GLU A 125 13.57 -21.47 -7.04
N ASP A 126 12.47 -21.63 -7.77
CA ASP A 126 12.47 -21.63 -9.23
C ASP A 126 12.69 -20.22 -9.81
N PHE A 127 12.29 -19.17 -9.07
CA PHE A 127 12.37 -17.78 -9.53
C PHE A 127 12.75 -16.80 -8.40
N PRO A 128 13.89 -16.98 -7.71
CA PRO A 128 14.19 -16.25 -6.48
C PRO A 128 14.41 -14.74 -6.70
N ARG A 129 14.77 -14.33 -7.93
CA ARG A 129 15.08 -12.93 -8.27
C ARG A 129 13.90 -12.16 -8.85
N LEU A 130 12.81 -12.83 -9.18
CA LEU A 130 11.65 -12.17 -9.78
C LEU A 130 10.85 -11.45 -8.69
N PRO A 131 10.45 -10.18 -8.92
CA PRO A 131 9.57 -9.47 -8.01
C PRO A 131 8.23 -10.20 -7.84
N GLN A 132 7.78 -10.36 -6.60
CA GLN A 132 6.49 -10.93 -6.28
C GLN A 132 5.59 -9.85 -5.70
N CYS A 133 4.35 -9.79 -6.17
CA CYS A 133 3.33 -8.95 -5.58
C CYS A 133 2.54 -9.77 -4.55
N HIS A 134 2.41 -9.25 -3.34
CA HIS A 134 1.69 -9.91 -2.25
C HIS A 134 0.27 -9.37 -2.10
N LYS A 135 0.10 -8.07 -2.35
CA LYS A 135 -1.17 -7.37 -2.16
C LYS A 135 -1.19 -6.09 -3.00
N LEU A 136 -2.36 -5.76 -3.54
CA LEU A 136 -2.61 -4.49 -4.20
C LEU A 136 -3.58 -3.64 -3.35
N TYR A 137 -3.08 -2.51 -2.89
CA TYR A 137 -3.84 -1.51 -2.15
C TYR A 137 -4.45 -0.49 -3.10
N LEU A 138 -5.74 -0.22 -2.93
CA LEU A 138 -6.47 0.83 -3.60
C LEU A 138 -6.70 1.97 -2.61
N VAL A 139 -5.77 2.92 -2.57
CA VAL A 139 -5.78 4.00 -1.59
C VAL A 139 -6.72 5.11 -2.05
N SER A 140 -7.74 5.38 -1.25
CA SER A 140 -8.79 6.38 -1.52
C SER A 140 -8.37 7.77 -1.05
N GLY A 141 -9.02 8.83 -1.58
CA GLY A 141 -8.87 10.20 -1.06
C GLY A 141 -7.56 10.91 -1.43
N LYS A 142 -6.66 10.26 -2.19
CA LYS A 142 -5.41 10.87 -2.68
C LYS A 142 -5.56 11.59 -4.02
N ILE A 143 -6.58 11.26 -4.80
CA ILE A 143 -6.83 11.86 -6.12
C ILE A 143 -8.32 11.88 -6.44
N ARG A 144 -8.73 12.76 -7.35
CA ARG A 144 -10.06 12.77 -7.96
C ARG A 144 -10.01 12.59 -9.47
N GLY A 145 -11.08 12.10 -10.08
CA GLY A 145 -11.18 11.87 -11.52
C GLY A 145 -10.31 10.72 -12.03
N PHE A 146 -9.95 9.77 -11.17
CA PHE A 146 -9.19 8.59 -11.57
C PHE A 146 -10.13 7.40 -11.73
N GLY A 147 -10.17 6.77 -12.92
CA GLY A 147 -10.99 5.57 -13.16
C GLY A 147 -12.50 5.85 -13.22
N GLU A 148 -13.28 4.77 -13.28
CA GLU A 148 -14.74 4.78 -13.30
C GLU A 148 -15.31 3.77 -12.29
N GLY A 149 -16.58 3.93 -11.90
CA GLY A 149 -17.29 3.00 -11.01
C GLY A 149 -16.62 2.85 -9.63
N LYS A 150 -16.51 1.61 -9.15
CA LYS A 150 -16.02 1.27 -7.79
C LYS A 150 -14.54 1.57 -7.52
N HIS A 151 -13.76 1.79 -8.58
CA HIS A 151 -12.35 2.16 -8.51
C HIS A 151 -12.11 3.65 -8.76
N ARG A 152 -13.21 4.42 -8.86
CA ARG A 152 -13.14 5.86 -8.97
C ARG A 152 -12.37 6.43 -7.78
N ASP A 153 -11.43 7.34 -8.07
CA ASP A 153 -10.69 8.13 -7.08
C ASP A 153 -9.76 7.30 -6.17
N LYS A 154 -9.37 6.10 -6.63
CA LYS A 154 -8.46 5.18 -5.91
C LYS A 154 -7.17 4.95 -6.66
N LEU A 155 -6.03 5.19 -6.00
CA LEU A 155 -4.72 4.94 -6.58
C LEU A 155 -4.21 3.53 -6.22
N PRO A 156 -3.67 2.76 -7.20
CA PRO A 156 -3.15 1.44 -6.94
C PRO A 156 -1.71 1.47 -6.42
N PHE A 157 -1.44 0.82 -5.29
CA PHE A 157 -0.10 0.62 -4.72
C PHE A 157 0.12 -0.87 -4.46
N ALA A 158 1.19 -1.46 -4.96
CA ALA A 158 1.48 -2.88 -4.77
C ALA A 158 2.58 -3.09 -3.72
N LEU A 159 2.34 -4.00 -2.78
CA LEU A 159 3.38 -4.54 -1.91
C LEU A 159 4.16 -5.59 -2.67
N MET A 160 5.45 -5.34 -2.82
CA MET A 160 6.35 -6.18 -3.57
C MET A 160 7.41 -6.79 -2.66
N SER A 161 7.91 -7.96 -3.03
CA SER A 161 9.14 -8.50 -2.49
C SER A 161 10.02 -9.15 -3.56
N ALA A 162 11.30 -9.29 -3.27
CA ALA A 162 12.23 -10.07 -4.08
C ALA A 162 13.36 -10.60 -3.19
N LYS A 163 14.05 -11.65 -3.63
CA LYS A 163 15.35 -12.02 -3.05
C LYS A 163 16.47 -11.56 -3.96
N PHE A 164 17.56 -11.14 -3.35
CA PHE A 164 18.79 -10.80 -4.05
C PHE A 164 19.99 -11.25 -3.24
N THR A 165 21.16 -11.32 -3.87
CA THR A 165 22.40 -11.71 -3.21
C THR A 165 23.34 -10.51 -3.14
N LEU A 166 23.79 -10.17 -1.94
CA LEU A 166 24.83 -9.16 -1.75
C LEU A 166 25.99 -9.75 -0.95
N HIS A 167 27.19 -9.67 -1.53
CA HIS A 167 28.43 -10.25 -0.96
C HIS A 167 28.28 -11.73 -0.55
N GLY A 168 27.64 -12.54 -1.41
CA GLY A 168 27.43 -13.96 -1.18
C GLY A 168 26.37 -14.30 -0.12
N THR A 169 25.67 -13.30 0.43
CA THR A 169 24.58 -13.50 1.39
C THR A 169 23.24 -13.15 0.75
N GLN A 170 22.27 -14.05 0.87
CA GLN A 170 20.92 -13.81 0.39
C GLN A 170 20.15 -12.88 1.34
N ARG A 171 19.33 -12.02 0.75
CA ARG A 171 18.51 -11.03 1.45
C ARG A 171 17.16 -10.96 0.78
N MET A 172 16.15 -10.67 1.58
CA MET A 172 14.83 -10.31 1.10
C MET A 172 14.71 -8.79 1.13
N ILE A 173 14.11 -8.21 0.08
CA ILE A 173 13.72 -6.81 0.07
C ILE A 173 12.20 -6.72 -0.08
N LEU A 174 11.59 -5.78 0.62
CA LEU A 174 10.18 -5.43 0.56
C LEU A 174 10.04 -3.94 0.20
N TRP A 175 9.15 -3.62 -0.71
CA TRP A 175 8.89 -2.22 -1.10
C TRP A 175 7.44 -2.02 -1.54
N ILE A 176 7.03 -0.75 -1.59
CA ILE A 176 5.76 -0.36 -2.20
C ILE A 176 6.04 0.27 -3.56
N THR A 177 5.37 -0.21 -4.61
CA THR A 177 5.37 0.42 -5.93
C THR A 177 4.01 1.05 -6.23
N GLY A 178 4.00 2.19 -6.93
CA GLY A 178 2.76 2.91 -7.23
C GLY A 178 2.93 4.06 -8.21
N PRO A 179 1.83 4.78 -8.50
CA PRO A 179 1.86 5.96 -9.37
C PRO A 179 2.68 7.08 -8.73
N ASP A 180 3.61 7.64 -9.50
CA ASP A 180 4.44 8.76 -9.06
C ASP A 180 3.73 10.08 -9.35
N ALA A 181 3.41 10.85 -8.31
CA ALA A 181 2.84 12.18 -8.43
C ALA A 181 3.90 13.29 -8.62
N GLY A 182 5.17 12.91 -8.80
CA GLY A 182 6.31 13.80 -8.92
C GLY A 182 7.06 13.96 -7.60
N VAL A 183 8.27 14.52 -7.66
CA VAL A 183 9.24 14.57 -6.53
C VAL A 183 8.64 15.23 -5.28
N ASP A 184 7.92 16.34 -5.43
CA ASP A 184 7.38 17.09 -4.28
C ASP A 184 6.11 16.48 -3.67
N ARG A 185 5.50 15.51 -4.36
CA ARG A 185 4.21 14.91 -3.98
C ARG A 185 4.26 13.38 -3.94
N ARG A 186 5.47 12.81 -3.95
CA ARG A 186 5.63 11.37 -3.95
C ARG A 186 5.11 10.81 -2.63
N GLN A 187 4.26 9.79 -2.76
CA GLN A 187 3.63 9.14 -1.64
C GLN A 187 4.68 8.50 -0.73
N ARG A 188 4.56 8.74 0.58
CA ARG A 188 5.40 8.13 1.60
C ARG A 188 4.67 7.00 2.30
N TYR A 189 5.43 6.03 2.76
CA TYR A 189 4.92 4.93 3.56
C TYR A 189 5.90 4.55 4.66
N THR A 190 5.36 3.99 5.72
CA THR A 190 6.13 3.20 6.69
C THR A 190 5.79 1.74 6.53
N MET A 191 6.78 0.89 6.78
CA MET A 191 6.66 -0.55 6.74
C MET A 191 7.38 -1.14 7.93
N GLU A 192 6.71 -2.01 8.66
CA GLU A 192 7.25 -2.73 9.80
C GLU A 192 7.12 -4.22 9.53
N ALA A 193 8.17 -4.99 9.79
CA ALA A 193 8.13 -6.43 9.62
C ALA A 193 8.67 -7.14 10.86
N GLY A 194 8.07 -8.28 11.19
CA GLY A 194 8.49 -9.08 12.32
C GLY A 194 7.35 -9.84 12.93
N ARG A 195 7.48 -10.11 14.24
CA ARG A 195 6.52 -10.90 14.99
C ARG A 195 5.86 -10.02 16.03
N ASN A 196 4.55 -9.83 15.90
CA ASN A 196 3.75 -9.15 16.90
C ASN A 196 3.57 -10.01 18.16
N ASP A 197 4.62 -10.03 19.00
CA ASP A 197 4.58 -10.70 20.29
C ASP A 197 4.10 -9.72 21.35
N ARG A 198 2.82 -9.82 21.73
CA ARG A 198 2.18 -9.00 22.78
C ARG A 198 2.92 -9.05 24.13
N LYS A 199 3.83 -10.00 24.34
CA LYS A 199 4.65 -10.12 25.57
C LYS A 199 6.00 -9.40 25.48
N ARG A 200 6.38 -8.88 24.31
CA ARG A 200 7.59 -8.08 24.09
C ARG A 200 7.21 -6.62 23.88
N LEU A 201 8.06 -5.71 24.36
CA LEU A 201 7.84 -4.27 24.28
C LEU A 201 7.90 -3.70 22.86
N LEU A 202 8.37 -4.48 21.88
CA LEU A 202 8.45 -4.07 20.48
C LEU A 202 7.68 -5.09 19.61
N PRO A 203 6.51 -4.72 19.07
CA PRO A 203 5.69 -5.63 18.25
C PRO A 203 6.33 -5.95 16.89
N TYR A 204 7.29 -5.14 16.43
CA TYR A 204 8.05 -5.40 15.19
C TYR A 204 9.55 -5.18 15.42
N ALA A 205 10.37 -5.92 14.69
CA ALA A 205 11.82 -5.94 14.91
C ALA A 205 12.60 -5.15 13.85
N VAL A 206 12.02 -4.94 12.67
CA VAL A 206 12.60 -4.12 11.61
C VAL A 206 11.55 -3.17 11.06
N ALA A 207 11.97 -1.95 10.73
CA ALA A 207 11.10 -0.92 10.21
C ALA A 207 11.81 -0.13 9.11
N PHE A 208 11.02 0.41 8.19
CA PHE A 208 11.46 1.27 7.09
C PHE A 208 10.47 2.42 6.95
N SER A 209 10.99 3.60 6.61
CA SER A 209 10.19 4.75 6.21
C SER A 209 10.82 5.36 4.97
N GLY A 210 10.01 5.59 3.95
CA GLY A 210 10.51 6.12 2.69
C GLY A 210 9.42 6.44 1.69
N GLU A 211 9.85 6.74 0.48
CA GLU A 211 8.99 7.01 -0.66
C GLU A 211 8.69 5.72 -1.42
N ILE A 212 7.52 5.69 -2.07
CA ILE A 212 7.18 4.61 -3.01
C ILE A 212 8.18 4.56 -4.18
N VAL A 213 8.34 3.36 -4.75
CA VAL A 213 9.03 3.19 -6.02
C VAL A 213 8.03 3.47 -7.16
N PRO A 214 8.30 4.40 -8.08
CA PRO A 214 7.43 4.64 -9.23
C PRO A 214 7.23 3.38 -10.09
N LEU A 215 6.00 3.14 -10.55
CA LEU A 215 5.67 2.03 -11.48
C LEU A 215 6.48 2.06 -12.79
N HIS A 216 6.91 3.25 -13.22
CA HIS A 216 7.72 3.44 -14.42
C HIS A 216 9.21 3.16 -14.21
N ASN A 217 9.65 3.08 -12.95
CA ASN A 217 11.03 2.75 -12.62
C ASN A 217 11.26 1.25 -12.64
N SER A 218 12.53 0.86 -12.67
CA SER A 218 12.93 -0.53 -12.51
C SER A 218 12.36 -1.13 -11.23
N GLN A 219 11.76 -2.31 -11.37
CA GLN A 219 11.21 -3.09 -10.26
C GLN A 219 12.17 -4.21 -9.84
N ASP A 220 13.41 -4.18 -10.32
CA ASP A 220 14.43 -5.15 -9.96
C ASP A 220 14.89 -4.97 -8.49
N GLY A 221 14.91 -6.07 -7.73
CA GLY A 221 15.22 -6.02 -6.30
C GLY A 221 16.63 -5.51 -5.97
N GLU A 222 17.63 -5.78 -6.82
CA GLU A 222 19.00 -5.28 -6.61
C GLU A 222 19.10 -3.77 -6.90
N GLU A 223 18.37 -3.29 -7.90
CA GLU A 223 18.28 -1.85 -8.20
C GLU A 223 17.54 -1.08 -7.11
N ILE A 224 16.44 -1.61 -6.59
CA ILE A 224 15.70 -1.02 -5.47
C ILE A 224 16.54 -1.01 -4.19
N HIS A 225 17.28 -2.09 -3.92
CA HIS A 225 18.24 -2.09 -2.81
C HIS A 225 19.28 -0.97 -2.97
N ARG A 226 19.83 -0.78 -4.16
CA ARG A 226 20.81 0.29 -4.44
C ARG A 226 20.23 1.69 -4.29
N SER A 227 18.94 1.88 -4.59
CA SER A 227 18.27 3.17 -4.40
C SER A 227 17.90 3.46 -2.95
N GLY A 228 17.92 2.44 -2.07
CA GLY A 228 17.51 2.56 -0.68
C GLY A 228 15.98 2.64 -0.50
N ALA A 229 15.19 2.34 -1.52
CA ALA A 229 13.74 2.46 -1.52
C ALA A 229 13.03 1.16 -1.10
N GLY A 230 13.44 0.57 0.02
CA GLY A 230 12.83 -0.66 0.53
C GLY A 230 13.39 -1.16 1.86
N LEU A 231 12.60 -1.98 2.54
CA LEU A 231 12.99 -2.69 3.75
C LEU A 231 13.81 -3.92 3.38
N VAL A 232 15.03 -4.02 3.90
CA VAL A 232 15.95 -5.13 3.60
C VAL A 232 16.10 -6.01 4.83
N ILE A 233 15.85 -7.31 4.67
CA ILE A 233 15.92 -8.29 5.74
C ILE A 233 16.95 -9.36 5.34
N PRO A 234 18.07 -9.48 6.08
CA PRO A 234 19.02 -10.58 5.88
C PRO A 234 18.34 -11.92 6.12
N GLU A 235 18.65 -12.92 5.29
CA GLU A 235 18.02 -14.24 5.41
C GLU A 235 18.24 -14.89 6.78
N GLN A 236 19.40 -14.64 7.41
CA GLN A 236 19.70 -15.14 8.76
C GLN A 236 18.74 -14.61 9.83
N GLN A 237 18.14 -13.44 9.60
CA GLN A 237 17.18 -12.83 10.52
C GLN A 237 15.76 -13.32 10.26
N ILE A 238 15.41 -13.71 9.04
CA ILE A 238 14.05 -14.14 8.65
C ILE A 238 13.51 -15.22 9.60
N ALA A 239 14.31 -16.24 9.90
CA ALA A 239 13.89 -17.34 10.78
C ALA A 239 13.48 -16.89 12.20
N SER A 240 14.00 -15.74 12.67
CA SER A 240 13.64 -15.14 13.97
C SER A 240 12.43 -14.21 13.90
N LEU A 241 12.08 -13.74 12.70
CA LEU A 241 11.02 -12.77 12.44
C LEU A 241 9.69 -13.43 12.05
N VAL A 242 9.73 -14.61 11.43
CA VAL A 242 8.53 -15.34 11.04
C VAL A 242 7.77 -15.90 12.24
N ASP A 243 6.45 -16.04 12.08
CA ASP A 243 5.66 -16.81 13.04
C ASP A 243 6.09 -18.28 13.03
N ARG A 244 6.21 -18.88 14.22
CA ARG A 244 6.74 -20.23 14.37
C ARG A 244 5.81 -21.29 13.77
N ARG A 245 4.50 -21.04 13.73
CA ARG A 245 3.48 -21.97 13.25
C ARG A 245 3.25 -21.80 11.76
N THR A 246 3.00 -20.58 11.30
CA THR A 246 2.68 -20.32 9.89
C THR A 246 3.91 -20.24 9.00
N LYS A 247 5.09 -19.94 9.57
CA LYS A 247 6.33 -19.61 8.84
C LYS A 247 6.21 -18.37 7.95
N LEU A 248 5.16 -17.58 8.14
CA LEU A 248 4.94 -16.34 7.41
C LEU A 248 5.50 -15.15 8.20
N LEU A 249 5.94 -14.14 7.47
CA LEU A 249 6.38 -12.86 7.98
C LEU A 249 5.19 -11.90 8.05
N GLU A 250 4.90 -11.35 9.22
CA GLU A 250 3.89 -10.29 9.38
C GLU A 250 4.51 -8.96 8.96
N VAL A 251 3.86 -8.27 8.01
CA VAL A 251 4.28 -6.97 7.49
C VAL A 251 3.13 -5.99 7.67
N CYS A 252 3.37 -4.93 8.45
CA CYS A 252 2.45 -3.82 8.65
C CYS A 252 2.86 -2.64 7.77
N ILE A 253 1.90 -2.04 7.06
CA ILE A 253 2.12 -0.93 6.13
C ILE A 253 1.19 0.21 6.48
N HIS A 254 1.70 1.43 6.36
CA HIS A 254 0.96 2.64 6.62
C HIS A 254 1.31 3.72 5.58
N PHE A 255 0.29 4.32 4.97
CA PHE A 255 0.44 5.36 3.95
C PHE A 255 0.19 6.76 4.55
N HIS A 256 1.08 7.71 4.26
CA HIS A 256 1.01 9.10 4.77
C HIS A 256 0.38 10.08 3.77
#